data_AF-A0A958L9R8-F1
#
_entry.id   AF-A0A958L9R8-F1
#
_cell.length_a   1.000
_cell.length_b   1.000
_cell.length_c   1.000
_cell.angle_alpha   90.00
_cell.angle_beta   90.00
_cell.angle_gamma   90.00
#
_symmetry.space_group_name_H-M   'P 1'
#
loop_
_entity.id
_entity.type
_entity.pdbx_description
1 polymer ?
#
loop_
_entity_poly.entity_id
_entity_poly.type
_entity_poly.pdbx_seq_one_letter_code
_entity_poly.pdbx_strand_id
1 'polypeptide(L)' 'MPKITLNGKSLEVAEGTTIIEAYKQLDEPIAHYCWHPGLSVAGVCCLCVVAVY' A
#
# COMPACT_ATOMS: atom_id res chain seq x y z
N MET A 1 -14.77 7.07 -4.48
CA MET A 1 -13.57 6.25 -4.69
C MET A 1 -12.44 7.19 -5.09
N PRO A 2 -11.44 7.40 -4.21
CA PRO A 2 -10.26 8.17 -4.59
C PRO A 2 -9.49 7.51 -5.74
N LYS A 3 -8.98 8.35 -6.64
CA LYS A 3 -8.11 7.95 -7.75
C LYS A 3 -6.68 8.32 -7.38
N ILE A 4 -5.78 7.35 -7.43
CA ILE A 4 -4.35 7.51 -7.15
C ILE A 4 -3.51 7.11 -8.35
N THR A 5 -2.26 7.54 -8.35
CA THR A 5 -1.23 7.07 -9.30
C THR A 5 -0.14 6.38 -8.50
N LEU A 6 0.07 5.09 -8.76
CA LEU A 6 1.07 4.26 -8.10
C LEU A 6 2.05 3.77 -9.16
N ASN A 7 3.32 4.15 -9.06
CA ASN A 7 4.37 3.82 -10.05
C ASN A 7 3.96 4.14 -11.52
N GLY A 8 3.24 5.25 -11.72
CA GLY A 8 2.75 5.69 -13.04
C GLY A 8 1.47 4.99 -13.52
N LYS A 9 0.96 4.01 -12.79
CA LYS A 9 -0.33 3.34 -13.08
C LYS A 9 -1.46 4.02 -12.32
N SER A 10 -2.53 4.35 -13.01
CA SER A 10 -3.71 4.94 -12.38
C SER A 10 -4.62 3.85 -11.81
N LEU A 11 -5.04 4.01 -10.55
CA LEU A 11 -5.87 3.06 -9.82
C LEU A 11 -6.96 3.80 -9.06
N GLU A 12 -8.20 3.30 -9.12
CA GLU A 12 -9.25 3.73 -8.21
C GLU A 12 -9.32 2.77 -7.02
N VAL A 13 -9.27 3.31 -5.81
CA VAL A 13 -9.29 2.53 -4.57
C VAL A 13 -10.49 2.89 -3.71
N ALA A 14 -10.87 1.99 -2.81
CA ALA A 14 -11.85 2.30 -1.78
C ALA A 14 -11.26 3.30 -0.78
N GLU A 15 -12.11 4.17 -0.22
CA GLU A 15 -11.67 5.06 0.86
C GLU A 15 -11.17 4.24 2.06
N GLY A 16 -10.06 4.66 2.67
CA GLY A 16 -9.40 3.91 3.75
C GLY A 16 -8.47 2.78 3.28
N THR A 17 -8.36 2.51 1.98
CA THR A 17 -7.36 1.58 1.43
C THR A 17 -5.94 2.06 1.78
N THR A 18 -5.13 1.19 2.37
CA THR A 18 -3.73 1.48 2.67
C THR A 18 -2.85 1.39 1.42
N ILE A 19 -1.66 2.01 1.46
CA ILE A 19 -0.71 1.95 0.34
C ILE A 19 -0.29 0.51 0.04
N ILE A 20 -0.03 -0.31 1.08
CA ILE A 20 0.33 -1.74 0.89
C ILE A 20 -0.78 -2.50 0.16
N GLU A 21 -2.05 -2.24 0.46
CA GLU A 21 -3.18 -2.87 -0.23
C GLU A 21 -3.30 -2.41 -1.68
N ALA A 22 -2.99 -1.13 -1.97
CA ALA A 22 -2.94 -0.64 -3.35
C ALA A 22 -1.85 -1.33 -4.18
N TYR A 23 -0.66 -1.59 -3.61
CA TYR A 23 0.37 -2.40 -4.25
C TYR A 23 -0.14 -3.82 -4.58
N LYS A 24 -0.87 -4.44 -3.65
CA LYS A 24 -1.47 -5.77 -3.88
C LYS A 24 -2.53 -5.78 -4.99
N GLN A 25 -3.31 -4.72 -5.16
CA GLN A 25 -4.31 -4.62 -6.25
C GLN A 25 -3.66 -4.57 -7.64
N LEU A 26 -2.42 -4.06 -7.74
CA LEU A 26 -1.65 -4.00 -8.98
C LEU A 26 -0.72 -5.21 -9.17
N ASP A 27 -0.78 -6.19 -8.26
CA ASP A 27 0.15 -7.34 -8.18
C ASP A 27 1.64 -6.91 -8.17
N GLU A 28 1.93 -5.76 -7.54
CA GLU A 28 3.29 -5.26 -7.36
C GLU A 28 3.81 -5.59 -5.96
N PRO A 29 5.05 -6.08 -5.83
CA PRO A 29 5.61 -6.41 -4.53
C PRO A 29 5.98 -5.14 -3.75
N ILE A 30 5.69 -5.16 -2.44
CA ILE A 30 6.16 -4.16 -1.47
C ILE A 30 6.79 -4.87 -0.28
N ALA A 31 8.00 -4.48 0.12
CA ALA A 31 8.70 -5.13 1.22
C ALA A 31 8.04 -4.82 2.57
N HIS A 32 7.70 -5.86 3.33
CA HIS A 32 7.15 -5.72 4.68
C HIS A 32 7.38 -7.00 5.50
N TYR A 33 7.73 -6.84 6.77
CA TYR A 33 7.72 -7.93 7.75
C TYR A 33 6.62 -7.79 8.80
N CYS A 34 6.31 -6.55 9.20
CA CYS A 34 5.39 -6.30 10.32
C CYS A 34 3.93 -6.05 9.89
N TRP A 35 3.56 -6.34 8.64
CA TRP A 35 2.20 -6.16 8.12
C TRP A 35 1.58 -7.50 7.75
N HIS A 36 0.29 -7.67 8.08
CA HIS A 36 -0.51 -8.83 7.71
C HIS A 36 -2.00 -8.39 7.67
N PRO A 37 -2.82 -8.85 6.69
CA PRO A 37 -4.20 -8.38 6.54
C PRO A 37 -5.13 -8.73 7.72
N GLY A 38 -4.78 -9.76 8.50
CA GLY A 38 -5.53 -10.18 9.69
C GLY A 38 -5.01 -9.61 11.01
N LEU A 39 -4.03 -8.70 11.01
CA LEU A 39 -3.44 -8.13 12.22
C LEU A 39 -3.46 -6.59 12.17
N SER A 40 -3.37 -5.95 13.34
CA SER A 40 -3.22 -4.49 13.42
C SER A 40 -1.89 -4.02 12.84
N VAL A 41 -1.88 -2.81 12.27
CA VAL A 41 -0.68 -2.21 11.66
C VAL A 41 0.34 -1.82 12.74
N ALA A 42 1.56 -2.37 12.67
CA ALA A 42 2.61 -2.14 13.67
C ALA A 42 3.66 -1.07 13.30
N GLY A 43 4.01 -0.92 12.02
CA GLY A 43 4.94 0.11 11.54
C GLY A 43 6.42 -0.02 11.96
N VAL A 44 6.85 -1.13 12.56
CA VAL A 44 8.19 -1.27 13.16
C VAL A 44 9.32 -1.63 12.18
N CYS A 45 9.02 -2.30 11.06
CA CYS A 45 10.08 -2.81 10.17
C CYS A 45 10.66 -1.77 9.21
N CYS A 46 9.97 -0.64 8.98
CA CYS A 46 10.36 0.44 8.07
C CYS A 46 10.68 0.00 6.62
N LEU A 47 10.25 -1.18 6.18
CA LEU A 47 10.52 -1.67 4.82
C LEU A 47 9.54 -1.13 3.77
N CYS A 48 8.32 -0.80 4.17
CA CYS A 48 7.25 -0.34 3.27
C CYS A 48 7.23 1.19 3.10
N VAL A 49 8.38 1.85 3.26
CA VAL A 49 8.50 3.31 3.09
C VAL A 49 8.43 3.66 1.62
N VAL A 50 7.62 4.68 1.30
CA VAL A 50 7.42 5.19 -0.07
C VAL A 50 7.57 6.71 -0.09
N ALA A 51 7.85 7.26 -1.27
CA ALA A 51 7.78 8.69 -1.50
C ALA A 51 6.40 9.07 -2.04
N VAL A 52 5.91 10.25 -1.65
CA VAL A 52 4.61 10.79 -2.05
C VAL A 52 4.82 12.21 -2.58
N TYR A 53 4.20 12.51 -3.72
CA TYR A 53 4.29 13.78 -4.44
C TYR A 53 2.94 14.19 -4.99
#